data_AF-A0AAV8H428-F1
#
_entry.id   AF-A0AAV8H428-F1
#
_cell.length_a   1.000
_cell.length_b   1.000
_cell.length_c   1.000
_cell.angle_alpha   90.00
_cell.angle_beta   90.00
_cell.angle_gamma   90.00
#
_symmetry.space_group_name_H-M   'P 1'
#
loop_
_entity.id
_entity.type
_entity.pdbx_description
1 polymer ?
#
loop_
_entity_poly.entity_id
_entity_poly.type
_entity_poly.pdbx_seq_one_letter_code
_entity_poly.pdbx_strand_id
1 'polypeptide(L)'
;MKIVELGEDGSEIESSGKEMVPVRAKKVLVLAGARLLFYPTLFYNVVRNKMQAEFRWWDEVDQYILLGAVPFPSDVPRLRMLGVRGVVTLNEPYETLVPSELYQAHEMEHLVLPTRDYLFAPSLGNICRAVDFIYRNAITGKKTYVHCKAGRGRSTTVVLCYLVKYKNMTPEEAFEHVRSIRPRVLLARSQWKAVQDFSRQIKLPSQAVDFFSDDAVLVTKEDLEGYCAASGSSYEDLSIISSSDKVSHIRRPIIAMLACLFTSFRVSGTGSHLVRDPLPEVPAC
;
A
#
# COMPACT_ATOMS: atom_id res chain seq x y z
N MET A 1 10.74 36.26 50.63
CA MET A 1 11.73 36.12 49.53
C MET A 1 11.00 35.53 48.33
N LYS A 2 10.50 36.43 47.47
CA LYS A 2 9.95 36.12 46.14
C LYS A 2 10.97 36.66 45.16
N ILE A 3 11.42 35.84 44.23
CA ILE A 3 12.28 36.30 43.14
C ILE A 3 11.35 36.85 42.07
N VAL A 4 11.57 38.11 41.74
CA VAL A 4 10.91 38.92 40.73
C VAL A 4 11.89 39.02 39.57
N GLU A 5 11.45 38.73 38.36
CA GLU A 5 12.00 39.37 37.17
C GLU A 5 10.86 40.10 36.45
N LEU A 6 11.07 41.40 36.27
CA LEU A 6 10.22 42.35 35.55
C LEU A 6 10.61 42.28 34.07
N GLY A 7 9.63 42.36 33.17
CA GLY A 7 9.80 42.20 31.73
C GLY A 7 10.13 43.48 30.99
N GLU A 8 10.38 43.35 29.67
CA GLU A 8 10.37 44.43 28.70
C GLU A 8 10.22 43.84 27.28
N ASP A 9 8.98 43.61 26.83
CA ASP A 9 8.48 44.07 25.53
C ASP A 9 6.99 43.75 25.38
N GLY A 10 6.20 44.81 25.24
CA GLY A 10 4.79 44.70 24.89
C GLY A 10 4.64 44.25 23.45
N SER A 11 4.34 42.97 23.21
CA SER A 11 3.61 42.56 22.03
C SER A 11 2.67 41.39 22.35
N GLU A 12 1.39 41.59 22.05
CA GLU A 12 0.40 40.52 22.05
C GLU A 12 0.77 39.53 20.93
N ILE A 13 1.21 38.33 21.31
CA ILE A 13 1.24 37.19 20.40
C ILE A 13 0.01 36.33 20.75
N GLU A 14 -1.00 36.41 19.90
CA GLU A 14 -2.10 35.43 19.88
C GLU A 14 -1.51 34.02 19.82
N SER A 15 -1.68 33.30 20.93
CA SER A 15 -1.41 31.87 21.03
C SER A 15 -2.40 31.10 20.14
N SER A 16 -2.06 30.93 18.86
CA SER A 16 -2.65 29.91 17.99
C SER A 16 -2.08 28.54 18.35
N GLY A 17 -2.41 28.08 19.56
CA GLY A 17 -1.92 26.84 20.18
C GLY A 17 -3.01 25.82 20.43
N LYS A 18 -4.08 25.75 19.62
CA LYS A 18 -5.26 24.92 19.92
C LYS A 18 -5.56 23.74 18.99
N GLU A 19 -4.79 23.50 17.92
CA GLU A 19 -5.18 22.46 16.94
C GLU A 19 -4.26 21.21 16.85
N MET A 20 -3.15 21.15 17.60
CA MET A 20 -2.21 20.00 17.52
C MET A 20 -2.54 18.84 18.48
N VAL A 21 -3.16 19.11 19.63
CA VAL A 21 -3.47 18.11 20.67
C VAL A 21 -4.57 17.10 20.27
N PRO A 22 -5.71 17.50 19.67
CA PRO A 22 -6.80 16.55 19.38
C PRO A 22 -6.45 15.56 18.27
N VAL A 23 -5.63 15.96 17.29
CA VAL A 23 -5.19 15.09 16.20
C VAL A 23 -4.26 14.00 16.71
N ARG A 24 -3.36 14.33 17.65
CA ARG A 24 -2.43 13.37 18.26
C ARG A 24 -3.16 12.32 19.10
N ALA A 25 -4.14 12.74 19.91
CA ALA A 25 -4.97 11.83 20.71
C ALA A 25 -5.77 10.85 19.84
N LYS A 26 -6.41 11.34 18.78
CA LYS A 26 -7.15 10.50 17.81
C LYS A 26 -6.24 9.45 17.16
N LYS A 27 -5.02 9.84 16.74
CA LYS A 27 -4.04 8.90 16.17
C LYS A 27 -3.64 7.80 17.16
N VAL A 28 -3.39 8.16 18.42
CA VAL A 28 -3.03 7.19 19.48
C VAL A 28 -4.17 6.20 19.71
N LEU A 29 -5.42 6.67 19.79
CA LEU A 29 -6.58 5.80 19.99
C LEU A 29 -6.78 4.82 18.82
N VAL A 30 -6.63 5.29 17.58
CA VAL A 30 -6.72 4.44 16.38
C VAL A 30 -5.65 3.36 16.38
N LEU A 31 -4.42 3.70 16.76
CA LEU A 31 -3.32 2.73 16.86
C LEU A 31 -3.56 1.70 17.98
N ALA A 32 -4.07 2.14 19.14
CA ALA A 32 -4.41 1.25 20.23
C ALA A 32 -5.54 0.27 19.84
N GLY A 33 -6.58 0.77 19.16
CA GLY A 33 -7.67 -0.05 18.63
C GLY A 33 -7.19 -1.06 17.57
N ALA A 34 -6.31 -0.63 16.65
CA ALA A 34 -5.75 -1.52 15.64
C ALA A 34 -4.94 -2.68 16.26
N ARG A 35 -4.16 -2.39 17.31
CA ARG A 35 -3.41 -3.40 18.07
C ARG A 35 -4.34 -4.38 18.79
N LEU A 36 -5.35 -3.86 19.49
CA LEU A 36 -6.32 -4.69 20.22
C LEU A 36 -7.07 -5.64 19.29
N LEU A 37 -7.47 -5.16 18.11
CA LEU A 37 -8.24 -5.95 17.14
C LEU A 37 -7.37 -6.87 16.28
N PHE A 38 -6.04 -6.78 16.32
CA PHE A 38 -5.14 -7.58 15.49
C PHE A 38 -5.32 -9.08 15.72
N TYR A 39 -5.15 -9.55 16.97
CA TYR A 39 -5.22 -10.98 17.30
C TYR A 39 -6.61 -11.59 17.11
N PRO A 40 -7.73 -10.96 17.53
CA PRO A 40 -9.07 -11.50 17.28
C PRO A 40 -9.38 -11.70 15.80
N THR A 41 -9.01 -10.72 14.96
CA THR A 41 -9.25 -10.81 13.50
C THR A 41 -8.26 -11.74 12.80
N LEU A 42 -7.04 -11.89 13.31
CA LEU A 42 -6.10 -12.91 12.87
C LEU A 42 -6.62 -14.32 13.19
N PHE A 43 -7.11 -14.55 14.42
CA PHE A 43 -7.70 -15.82 14.82
C PHE A 43 -8.87 -16.21 13.90
N TYR A 44 -9.75 -15.26 13.58
CA TYR A 44 -10.80 -15.47 12.58
C TYR A 44 -10.24 -15.92 11.22
N ASN A 45 -9.15 -15.31 10.73
CA ASN A 45 -8.50 -15.74 9.49
C ASN A 45 -7.92 -17.17 9.59
N VAL A 46 -7.33 -17.53 10.73
CA VAL A 46 -6.80 -18.88 10.98
C VAL A 46 -7.91 -19.93 10.98
N VAL A 47 -9.01 -19.65 11.69
CA VAL A 47 -10.18 -20.54 11.73
C VAL A 47 -10.75 -20.72 10.33
N ARG A 48 -10.93 -19.64 9.57
CA ARG A 48 -11.39 -19.72 8.17
C ARG A 48 -10.46 -20.53 7.27
N ASN A 49 -9.14 -20.33 7.40
CA ASN A 49 -8.15 -21.12 6.66
C ASN A 49 -8.25 -22.62 6.96
N LYS A 50 -8.56 -22.99 8.21
CA LYS A 50 -8.70 -24.40 8.61
C LYS A 50 -10.04 -25.01 8.18
N MET A 51 -11.11 -24.23 8.17
CA MET A 51 -12.46 -24.74 7.90
C MET A 51 -12.86 -24.68 6.42
N GLN A 52 -12.27 -23.77 5.64
CA GLN A 52 -12.65 -23.55 4.24
C GLN A 52 -11.44 -23.87 3.35
N ALA A 53 -11.53 -24.95 2.58
CA ALA A 53 -10.44 -25.37 1.68
C ALA A 53 -10.07 -24.30 0.62
N GLU A 54 -11.05 -23.46 0.25
CA GLU A 54 -10.86 -22.31 -0.65
C GLU A 54 -10.01 -21.19 -0.01
N PHE A 55 -9.94 -21.13 1.31
CA PHE A 55 -9.19 -20.13 2.05
C PHE A 55 -7.75 -20.59 2.28
N ARG A 56 -6.93 -20.51 1.23
CA ARG A 56 -5.49 -20.82 1.28
C ARG A 56 -4.68 -19.70 1.96
N TRP A 57 -3.68 -20.04 2.77
CA TRP A 57 -2.87 -19.01 3.45
C TRP A 57 -2.12 -18.12 2.45
N TRP A 58 -1.52 -18.75 1.45
CA TRP A 58 -0.86 -18.12 0.30
C TRP A 58 -1.22 -18.81 -1.01
N ASP A 59 -1.07 -18.08 -2.12
CA ASP A 59 -1.29 -18.55 -3.48
C ASP A 59 -0.12 -18.10 -4.37
N GLU A 60 0.30 -18.96 -5.29
CA GLU A 60 1.28 -18.60 -6.32
C GLU A 60 0.55 -17.85 -7.44
N VAL A 61 0.81 -16.54 -7.53
CA VAL A 61 0.10 -15.62 -8.44
C VAL A 61 0.87 -15.36 -9.74
N ASP A 62 2.18 -15.59 -9.71
CA ASP A 62 3.08 -15.57 -10.85
C ASP A 62 4.23 -16.56 -10.54
N GLN A 63 4.98 -16.98 -11.57
CA GLN A 63 6.04 -18.00 -11.46
C GLN A 63 7.02 -17.79 -10.29
N TYR A 64 7.29 -16.53 -9.94
CA TYR A 64 8.24 -16.16 -8.87
C TYR A 64 7.58 -15.41 -7.70
N ILE A 65 6.25 -15.42 -7.59
CA ILE A 65 5.53 -14.64 -6.57
C ILE A 65 4.50 -15.48 -5.85
N LEU A 66 4.66 -15.57 -4.52
CA LEU A 66 3.65 -16.07 -3.61
C LEU A 66 2.99 -14.89 -2.90
N LEU A 67 1.67 -14.78 -2.97
CA LEU A 67 0.87 -13.75 -2.29
C LEU A 67 0.11 -14.39 -1.13
N GLY A 68 0.26 -13.86 0.08
CA GLY A 68 -0.38 -14.48 1.25
C GLY A 68 -0.62 -13.62 2.48
N ALA A 69 -1.11 -14.29 3.52
CA ALA A 69 -1.38 -13.76 4.85
C ALA A 69 -0.10 -13.73 5.72
N VAL A 70 -0.19 -13.17 6.92
CA VAL A 70 0.97 -13.09 7.83
C VAL A 70 1.47 -14.51 8.15
N PRO A 71 2.74 -14.86 7.88
CA PRO A 71 3.23 -16.20 8.14
C PRO A 71 3.43 -16.44 9.64
N PHE A 72 3.37 -17.71 10.04
CA PHE A 72 3.81 -18.16 11.35
C PHE A 72 5.27 -18.60 11.31
N PRO A 73 5.99 -18.64 12.45
CA PRO A 73 7.35 -19.18 12.50
C PRO A 73 7.49 -20.58 11.90
N SER A 74 6.47 -21.43 12.05
CA SER A 74 6.40 -22.76 11.46
C SER A 74 6.30 -22.78 9.92
N ASP A 75 5.88 -21.67 9.31
CA ASP A 75 5.74 -21.58 7.86
C ASP A 75 7.08 -21.25 7.17
N VAL A 76 8.04 -20.66 7.88
CA VAL A 76 9.31 -20.19 7.29
C VAL A 76 10.09 -21.32 6.60
N PRO A 77 10.28 -22.51 7.22
CA PRO A 77 10.93 -23.62 6.54
C PRO A 77 10.16 -24.09 5.29
N ARG A 78 8.82 -24.04 5.34
CA ARG A 78 7.98 -24.42 4.20
C ARG A 78 8.10 -23.43 3.06
N LEU A 79 8.10 -22.13 3.32
CA LEU A 79 8.34 -21.10 2.31
C LEU A 79 9.71 -21.29 1.66
N ARG A 80 10.73 -21.60 2.46
CA ARG A 80 12.09 -21.90 1.97
C ARG A 80 12.11 -23.11 1.02
N MET A 81 11.43 -24.20 1.37
CA MET A 81 11.30 -25.39 0.52
C MET A 81 10.57 -25.10 -0.80
N LEU A 82 9.61 -24.16 -0.80
CA LEU A 82 8.91 -23.70 -2.01
C LEU A 82 9.79 -22.81 -2.93
N GLY A 83 11.07 -22.63 -2.61
CA GLY A 83 11.99 -21.81 -3.39
C GLY A 83 11.94 -20.32 -3.06
N VAL A 84 11.24 -19.93 -1.99
CA VAL A 84 11.24 -18.54 -1.55
C VAL A 84 12.62 -18.18 -1.00
N ARG A 85 13.15 -17.05 -1.47
CA ARG A 85 14.41 -16.44 -0.99
C ARG A 85 14.26 -14.97 -0.62
N GLY A 86 13.13 -14.35 -0.98
CA GLY A 86 12.79 -12.99 -0.57
C GLY A 86 11.45 -12.96 0.14
N VAL A 87 11.33 -12.13 1.17
CA VAL A 87 10.07 -11.87 1.87
C VAL A 87 9.83 -10.37 1.91
N VAL A 88 8.65 -9.95 1.48
CA VAL A 88 8.20 -8.55 1.54
C VAL A 88 7.05 -8.44 2.54
N THR A 89 7.31 -7.74 3.64
CA THR A 89 6.38 -7.55 4.77
C THR A 89 5.80 -6.15 4.74
N LEU A 90 4.48 -6.04 4.50
CA LEU A 90 3.76 -4.75 4.48
C LEU A 90 3.11 -4.40 5.82
N ASN A 91 3.28 -5.28 6.82
CA ASN A 91 2.72 -5.17 8.16
C ASN A 91 3.38 -4.03 8.96
N GLU A 92 2.61 -3.36 9.81
CA GLU A 92 3.21 -2.57 10.89
C GLU A 92 3.89 -3.50 11.92
N PRO A 93 4.88 -3.02 12.70
CA PRO A 93 5.67 -3.88 13.60
C PRO A 93 4.85 -4.66 14.64
N TYR A 94 3.67 -4.19 15.01
CA TYR A 94 2.80 -4.90 15.96
C TYR A 94 1.93 -5.99 15.30
N GLU A 95 1.96 -6.10 13.98
CA GLU A 95 1.23 -7.09 13.18
C GLU A 95 2.15 -8.22 12.67
N THR A 96 3.44 -8.22 13.03
CA THR A 96 4.40 -9.25 12.59
C THR A 96 4.49 -10.38 13.62
N LEU A 97 4.56 -11.62 13.13
CA LEU A 97 4.70 -12.83 13.96
C LEU A 97 6.04 -13.53 13.79
N VAL A 98 6.79 -13.14 12.75
CA VAL A 98 8.07 -13.73 12.39
C VAL A 98 9.13 -12.63 12.45
N PRO A 99 10.17 -12.79 13.29
CA PRO A 99 11.26 -11.84 13.37
C PRO A 99 12.18 -11.97 12.14
N SER A 100 12.87 -10.90 11.76
CA SER A 100 13.74 -10.87 10.57
C SER A 100 14.86 -11.90 10.63
N GLU A 101 15.35 -12.17 11.84
CA GLU A 101 16.42 -13.10 12.16
C GLU A 101 16.06 -14.53 11.73
N LEU A 102 14.78 -14.91 11.84
CA LEU A 102 14.33 -16.24 11.42
C LEU A 102 14.37 -16.40 9.89
N TYR A 103 14.03 -15.35 9.14
CA TYR A 103 14.19 -15.38 7.68
C TYR A 103 15.66 -15.46 7.27
N GLN A 104 16.52 -14.67 7.92
CA GLN A 104 17.96 -14.66 7.65
C GLN A 104 18.61 -16.01 7.95
N ALA A 105 18.21 -16.68 9.04
CA ALA A 105 18.67 -18.03 9.38
C ALA A 105 18.30 -19.08 8.33
N HIS A 106 17.26 -18.83 7.51
CA HIS A 106 16.87 -19.65 6.37
C HIS A 106 17.36 -19.09 5.02
N GLU A 107 18.34 -18.18 5.05
CA GLU A 107 18.93 -17.50 3.88
C GLU A 107 17.85 -16.83 3.01
N MET A 108 16.91 -16.15 3.66
CA MET A 108 15.86 -15.36 3.02
C MET A 108 16.10 -13.87 3.30
N GLU A 109 16.19 -13.07 2.24
CA GLU A 109 16.26 -11.61 2.34
C GLU A 109 14.89 -11.07 2.78
N HIS A 110 14.86 -10.20 3.79
CA HIS A 110 13.62 -9.68 4.35
C HIS A 110 13.52 -8.16 4.14
N LEU A 111 12.52 -7.73 3.36
CA LEU A 111 12.20 -6.33 3.10
C LEU A 111 10.94 -5.93 3.88
N VAL A 112 11.08 -5.00 4.82
CA VAL A 112 9.97 -4.50 5.65
C VAL A 112 9.56 -3.11 5.17
N LEU A 113 8.29 -2.97 4.79
CA LEU A 113 7.70 -1.74 4.26
C LEU A 113 6.38 -1.44 4.98
N PRO A 114 6.44 -0.97 6.24
CA PRO A 114 5.26 -0.84 7.10
C PRO A 114 4.18 0.03 6.45
N THR A 115 2.98 -0.51 6.35
CA THR A 115 1.81 0.17 5.81
C THR A 115 0.62 -0.14 6.70
N ARG A 116 -0.11 0.89 7.17
CA ARG A 116 -1.32 0.70 7.99
C ARG A 116 -2.39 -0.12 7.27
N ASP A 117 -3.08 -0.99 8.01
CA ASP A 117 -4.06 -1.90 7.40
C ASP A 117 -5.37 -1.21 6.96
N TYR A 118 -6.16 -1.92 6.17
CA TYR A 118 -7.50 -1.56 5.65
C TYR A 118 -7.52 -0.38 4.67
N LEU A 119 -7.36 0.85 5.16
CA LEU A 119 -7.68 2.06 4.40
C LEU A 119 -6.46 2.72 3.75
N PHE A 120 -5.26 2.23 4.04
CA PHE A 120 -4.04 2.86 3.57
C PHE A 120 -3.36 2.00 2.48
N ALA A 121 -2.70 2.71 1.57
CA ALA A 121 -1.87 2.12 0.53
C ALA A 121 -0.39 2.32 0.92
N PRO A 122 0.50 1.41 0.48
CA PRO A 122 1.94 1.67 0.57
C PRO A 122 2.28 2.94 -0.21
N SER A 123 3.26 3.72 0.27
CA SER A 123 3.73 4.89 -0.48
C SER A 123 4.32 4.45 -1.82
N LEU A 124 4.30 5.35 -2.80
CA LEU A 124 4.87 5.10 -4.11
C LEU A 124 6.34 4.61 -4.03
N GLY A 125 7.17 5.27 -3.24
CA GLY A 125 8.57 4.84 -3.04
C GLY A 125 8.67 3.42 -2.47
N ASN A 126 7.80 3.05 -1.52
CA ASN A 126 7.74 1.67 -1.00
C ASN A 126 7.25 0.68 -2.06
N ILE A 127 6.29 1.06 -2.91
CA ILE A 127 5.85 0.24 -4.04
C ILE A 127 7.03 0.00 -4.99
N CYS A 128 7.75 1.04 -5.41
CA CYS A 128 8.92 0.90 -6.29
C CYS A 128 9.97 -0.02 -5.68
N ARG A 129 10.35 0.20 -4.42
CA ARG A 129 11.31 -0.65 -3.70
C ARG A 129 10.87 -2.11 -3.65
N ALA A 130 9.60 -2.38 -3.37
CA ALA A 130 9.07 -3.73 -3.32
C ALA A 130 9.05 -4.41 -4.70
N VAL A 131 8.61 -3.68 -5.72
CA VAL A 131 8.54 -4.16 -7.10
C VAL A 131 9.94 -4.50 -7.63
N ASP A 132 10.93 -3.64 -7.38
CA ASP A 132 12.31 -3.89 -7.78
C ASP A 132 12.93 -5.05 -7.00
N PHE A 133 12.62 -5.18 -5.71
CA PHE A 133 13.02 -6.34 -4.89
C PHE A 133 12.48 -7.66 -5.46
N ILE A 134 11.19 -7.70 -5.81
CA ILE A 134 10.56 -8.89 -6.41
C ILE A 134 11.23 -9.20 -7.75
N TYR A 135 11.48 -8.20 -8.58
CA TYR A 135 12.12 -8.36 -9.89
C TYR A 135 13.54 -8.92 -9.78
N ARG A 136 14.38 -8.38 -8.87
CA ARG A 136 15.74 -8.89 -8.62
C ARG A 136 15.76 -10.38 -8.25
N ASN A 137 14.78 -10.81 -7.45
CA ASN A 137 14.63 -12.23 -7.12
C ASN A 137 14.17 -13.05 -8.33
N ALA A 138 13.18 -12.57 -9.06
CA ALA A 138 12.64 -13.27 -10.22
C ALA A 138 13.69 -13.54 -11.31
N ILE A 139 14.53 -12.55 -11.65
CA ILE A 139 15.59 -12.72 -12.67
C ILE A 139 16.71 -13.68 -12.23
N THR A 140 16.82 -13.97 -10.93
CA THR A 140 17.76 -14.96 -10.39
C THR A 140 17.10 -16.32 -10.14
N GLY A 141 15.87 -16.53 -10.63
CA GLY A 141 15.13 -17.77 -10.46
C GLY A 141 14.59 -18.00 -9.03
N LYS A 142 14.59 -16.96 -8.19
CA LYS A 142 14.19 -17.03 -6.78
C LYS A 142 12.76 -16.54 -6.60
N LYS A 143 11.97 -17.22 -5.77
CA LYS A 143 10.60 -16.77 -5.46
C LYS A 143 10.61 -15.72 -4.35
N THR A 144 9.64 -14.80 -4.40
CA THR A 144 9.38 -13.80 -3.36
C THR A 144 8.02 -14.04 -2.73
N TYR A 145 7.97 -14.07 -1.39
CA TYR A 145 6.73 -14.09 -0.63
C TYR A 145 6.31 -12.67 -0.25
N VAL A 146 5.17 -12.22 -0.76
CA VAL A 146 4.64 -10.88 -0.50
C VAL A 146 3.41 -11.01 0.40
N HIS A 147 3.47 -10.44 1.60
CA HIS A 147 2.37 -10.58 2.55
C HIS A 147 2.02 -9.29 3.29
N CYS A 148 0.80 -9.30 3.83
CA CYS A 148 0.35 -8.37 4.85
C CYS A 148 -0.31 -9.19 5.96
N LYS A 149 -1.40 -8.73 6.56
CA LYS A 149 -2.16 -9.53 7.54
C LYS A 149 -2.95 -10.67 6.90
N ALA A 150 -3.82 -10.38 5.93
CA ALA A 150 -4.71 -11.38 5.30
C ALA A 150 -4.35 -11.68 3.83
N GLY A 151 -3.40 -10.94 3.24
CA GLY A 151 -3.06 -11.06 1.83
C GLY A 151 -4.19 -10.64 0.89
N ARG A 152 -4.86 -9.52 1.19
CA ARG A 152 -6.05 -9.04 0.44
C ARG A 152 -5.90 -7.65 -0.17
N GLY A 153 -5.26 -6.73 0.54
CA GLY A 153 -5.15 -5.31 0.18
C GLY A 153 -3.70 -4.90 -0.05
N ARG A 154 -3.00 -4.49 1.02
CA ARG A 154 -1.62 -3.95 0.99
C ARG A 154 -0.63 -4.75 0.13
N SER A 155 -0.49 -6.06 0.38
CA SER A 155 0.41 -6.92 -0.39
C SER A 155 -0.07 -7.12 -1.82
N THR A 156 -1.38 -7.25 -2.03
CA THR A 156 -1.98 -7.32 -3.36
C THR A 156 -1.64 -6.06 -4.17
N THR A 157 -1.74 -4.87 -3.59
CA THR A 157 -1.34 -3.61 -4.25
C THR A 157 0.07 -3.67 -4.85
N VAL A 158 1.05 -4.16 -4.08
CA VAL A 158 2.44 -4.32 -4.55
C VAL A 158 2.52 -5.33 -5.71
N VAL A 159 1.86 -6.49 -5.58
CA VAL A 159 1.84 -7.52 -6.62
C VAL A 159 1.22 -6.98 -7.90
N LEU A 160 0.13 -6.22 -7.83
CA LEU A 160 -0.50 -5.61 -9.00
C LEU A 160 0.48 -4.65 -9.70
N CYS A 161 1.16 -3.79 -8.96
CA CYS A 161 2.17 -2.89 -9.53
C CYS A 161 3.32 -3.65 -10.20
N TYR A 162 3.75 -4.80 -9.63
CA TYR A 162 4.74 -5.65 -10.26
C TYR A 162 4.26 -6.22 -11.61
N LEU A 163 3.04 -6.77 -11.64
CA LEU A 163 2.46 -7.32 -12.87
C LEU A 163 2.28 -6.24 -13.94
N VAL A 164 1.87 -5.04 -13.53
CA VAL A 164 1.76 -3.89 -14.43
C VAL A 164 3.12 -3.50 -15.03
N LYS A 165 4.18 -3.43 -14.22
CA LYS A 165 5.52 -3.03 -14.68
C LYS A 165 6.23 -4.11 -15.51
N TYR A 166 6.14 -5.38 -15.10
CA TYR A 166 6.99 -6.46 -15.65
C TYR A 166 6.25 -7.54 -16.43
N LYS A 167 4.91 -7.57 -16.40
CA LYS A 167 4.08 -8.49 -17.19
C LYS A 167 3.22 -7.75 -18.23
N ASN A 168 3.43 -6.45 -18.40
CA ASN A 168 2.75 -5.61 -19.38
C ASN A 168 1.21 -5.68 -19.28
N MET A 169 0.70 -5.81 -18.06
CA MET A 169 -0.75 -5.82 -17.79
C MET A 169 -1.24 -4.40 -17.48
N THR A 170 -2.49 -4.10 -17.84
CA THR A 170 -3.21 -2.96 -17.26
C THR A 170 -3.54 -3.22 -15.79
N PRO A 171 -3.78 -2.16 -14.97
CA PRO A 171 -4.22 -2.33 -13.58
C PRO A 171 -5.41 -3.27 -13.42
N GLU A 172 -6.38 -3.16 -14.33
CA GLU A 172 -7.60 -3.96 -14.38
C GLU A 172 -7.28 -5.44 -14.69
N GLU A 173 -6.49 -5.71 -15.72
CA GLU A 173 -6.06 -7.07 -16.07
C GLU A 173 -5.25 -7.72 -14.94
N ALA A 174 -4.32 -6.99 -14.33
CA ALA A 174 -3.54 -7.47 -13.20
C ALA A 174 -4.44 -7.84 -12.02
N PHE A 175 -5.48 -7.03 -11.75
CA PHE A 175 -6.42 -7.29 -10.67
C PHE A 175 -7.27 -8.53 -10.95
N GLU A 176 -7.80 -8.66 -12.16
CA GLU A 176 -8.58 -9.83 -12.56
C GLU A 176 -7.74 -11.10 -12.56
N HIS A 177 -6.49 -11.04 -13.03
CA HIS A 177 -5.53 -12.13 -12.96
C HIS A 177 -5.35 -12.62 -11.51
N VAL A 178 -5.00 -11.72 -10.60
CA VAL A 178 -4.81 -12.09 -9.19
C VAL A 178 -6.12 -12.56 -8.55
N ARG A 179 -7.25 -11.96 -8.90
CA ARG A 179 -8.57 -12.33 -8.38
C ARG A 179 -9.00 -13.72 -8.82
N SER A 180 -8.69 -14.12 -10.06
CA SER A 180 -8.96 -15.47 -10.57
C SER A 180 -8.25 -16.56 -9.76
N ILE A 181 -7.04 -16.26 -9.27
CA ILE A 181 -6.22 -17.18 -8.47
C ILE A 181 -6.60 -17.10 -6.98
N ARG A 182 -6.83 -15.89 -6.47
CA ARG A 182 -7.15 -15.60 -5.05
C ARG A 182 -8.43 -14.76 -4.96
N PRO A 183 -9.63 -15.36 -5.00
CA PRO A 183 -10.92 -14.64 -5.08
C PRO A 183 -11.22 -13.68 -3.92
N ARG A 184 -10.53 -13.83 -2.79
CA ARG A 184 -10.70 -12.98 -1.59
C ARG A 184 -10.00 -11.62 -1.65
N VAL A 185 -9.19 -11.34 -2.68
CA VAL A 185 -8.53 -10.03 -2.80
C VAL A 185 -9.56 -8.91 -2.88
N LEU A 186 -9.27 -7.82 -2.17
CA LEU A 186 -10.14 -6.65 -2.12
C LEU A 186 -9.30 -5.45 -1.77
N LEU A 187 -9.21 -4.50 -2.70
CA LEU A 187 -8.46 -3.27 -2.52
C LEU A 187 -9.38 -2.16 -2.00
N ALA A 188 -8.88 -1.40 -1.03
CA ALA A 188 -9.49 -0.13 -0.66
C ALA A 188 -9.30 0.92 -1.78
N ARG A 189 -10.11 1.98 -1.76
CA ARG A 189 -10.03 3.06 -2.77
C ARG A 189 -8.63 3.67 -2.88
N SER A 190 -7.95 3.87 -1.76
CA SER A 190 -6.57 4.39 -1.71
C SER A 190 -5.56 3.42 -2.34
N GLN A 191 -5.73 2.12 -2.11
CA GLN A 191 -4.90 1.06 -2.68
C GLN A 191 -5.09 0.95 -4.18
N TRP A 192 -6.34 0.98 -4.65
CA TRP A 192 -6.63 0.99 -6.08
C TRP A 192 -6.05 2.23 -6.76
N LYS A 193 -6.24 3.41 -6.14
CA LYS A 193 -5.65 4.65 -6.62
C LYS A 193 -4.12 4.57 -6.69
N ALA A 194 -3.45 3.95 -5.73
CA ALA A 194 -2.00 3.79 -5.75
C ALA A 194 -1.52 2.93 -6.95
N VAL A 195 -2.25 1.88 -7.33
CA VAL A 195 -1.95 1.08 -8.54
C VAL A 195 -2.10 1.93 -9.81
N GLN A 196 -3.19 2.70 -9.90
CA GLN A 196 -3.43 3.59 -11.05
C GLN A 196 -2.36 4.70 -11.14
N ASP A 197 -2.01 5.31 -10.01
CA ASP A 197 -0.98 6.35 -9.94
C ASP A 197 0.39 5.78 -10.35
N PHE A 198 0.75 4.59 -9.87
CA PHE A 198 1.97 3.88 -10.30
C PHE A 198 1.98 3.56 -11.80
N SER A 199 0.86 3.03 -12.35
CA SER A 199 0.74 2.71 -13.78
C SER A 199 0.91 3.93 -14.68
N ARG A 200 0.41 5.11 -14.25
CA ARG A 200 0.60 6.35 -15.00
C ARG A 200 2.06 6.81 -15.01
N GLN A 201 2.76 6.65 -13.89
CA GLN A 201 4.17 7.05 -13.79
C GLN A 201 5.10 6.22 -14.66
N ILE A 202 4.88 4.89 -14.75
CA ILE A 202 5.71 4.04 -15.63
C ILE A 202 5.48 4.30 -17.12
N LYS A 203 4.34 4.90 -17.50
CA LYS A 203 4.00 5.24 -18.88
C LYS A 203 4.54 6.59 -19.32
N LEU A 204 4.86 7.47 -18.37
CA LEU A 204 5.49 8.73 -18.70
C LEU A 204 6.92 8.43 -19.17
N PRO A 205 7.34 8.96 -20.34
CA PRO A 205 8.72 8.86 -20.76
C PRO A 205 9.59 9.46 -19.66
N SER A 206 10.65 8.73 -19.29
CA SER A 206 11.57 9.03 -18.19
C SER A 206 12.21 10.41 -18.36
N GLN A 207 11.51 11.49 -18.01
CA GLN A 207 12.17 12.70 -17.55
C GLN A 207 12.71 12.35 -16.17
N ALA A 208 14.04 12.36 -16.07
CA ALA A 208 14.79 12.00 -14.88
C ALA A 208 14.20 12.66 -13.62
N VAL A 209 13.44 11.88 -12.86
CA VAL A 209 13.11 12.21 -11.47
C VAL A 209 14.09 11.43 -10.61
N ASP A 210 15.28 12.02 -10.45
CA ASP A 210 16.18 11.71 -9.35
C ASP A 210 15.47 12.08 -8.05
N PHE A 211 14.75 11.13 -7.47
CA PHE A 211 14.24 11.22 -6.10
C PHE A 211 15.13 10.37 -5.19
N PHE A 212 16.39 10.78 -5.08
CA PHE A 212 17.29 10.43 -3.98
C PHE A 212 18.19 11.62 -3.66
N SER A 213 17.69 12.58 -2.89
CA SER A 213 18.43 13.22 -1.79
C SER A 213 17.53 14.21 -1.07
N ASP A 214 17.32 14.01 0.23
CA ASP A 214 16.54 14.87 1.12
C ASP A 214 17.44 15.99 1.67
N ASP A 215 18.09 16.77 0.79
CA ASP A 215 18.96 17.91 1.19
C ASP A 215 19.24 18.90 0.04
N ALA A 216 18.21 19.35 -0.66
CA ALA A 216 18.36 20.46 -1.61
C ALA A 216 18.22 21.82 -0.89
N VAL A 217 19.36 22.44 -0.57
CA VAL A 217 19.43 23.84 -0.14
C VAL A 217 19.20 24.74 -1.35
N LEU A 218 18.17 25.58 -1.30
CA LEU A 218 17.87 26.56 -2.34
C LEU A 218 18.86 27.73 -2.20
N VAL A 219 19.84 27.81 -3.09
CA VAL A 219 20.71 28.97 -3.25
C VAL A 219 19.95 30.03 -4.04
N THR A 220 19.69 31.19 -3.44
CA THR A 220 19.01 32.30 -4.12
C THR A 220 20.04 33.21 -4.82
N LYS A 221 19.59 34.10 -5.70
CA LYS A 221 20.49 34.98 -6.45
C LYS A 221 21.31 35.91 -5.55
N GLU A 222 20.80 36.18 -4.34
CA GLU A 222 21.48 36.97 -3.32
C GLU A 222 22.70 36.23 -2.71
N ASP A 223 22.75 34.89 -2.77
CA ASP A 223 23.86 34.08 -2.25
C ASP A 223 25.07 34.00 -3.21
N LEU A 224 24.91 34.47 -4.46
CA LEU A 224 25.94 34.48 -5.51
C LEU A 224 26.61 35.85 -5.68
N GLU A 225 26.20 36.87 -4.93
CA GLU A 225 26.84 38.19 -4.94
C GLU A 225 28.16 38.16 -4.15
N GLY A 226 29.23 37.70 -4.79
CA GLY A 226 30.56 37.72 -4.19
C GLY A 226 31.68 37.05 -4.98
N TYR A 227 31.37 36.30 -6.04
CA TYR A 227 32.38 35.67 -6.87
C TYR A 227 32.71 36.53 -8.11
N CYS A 228 33.76 37.34 -7.98
CA CYS A 228 34.45 37.93 -9.12
C CYS A 228 35.21 36.83 -9.88
N ALA A 229 34.79 36.52 -11.11
CA ALA A 229 35.66 35.88 -12.09
C ALA A 229 35.36 36.43 -13.48
N ALA A 230 36.43 36.91 -14.11
CA ALA A 230 36.45 37.67 -15.34
C ALA A 230 36.16 36.81 -16.59
N SER A 231 35.78 37.51 -17.67
CA SER A 231 35.80 37.11 -19.09
C SER A 231 34.87 35.96 -19.50
N GLY A 232 34.09 35.99 -20.57
CA GLY A 232 33.88 36.92 -21.68
C GLY A 232 33.09 36.17 -22.79
N SER A 233 32.25 36.89 -23.54
CA SER A 233 31.49 36.47 -24.75
C SER A 233 30.39 35.41 -24.55
N SER A 234 29.20 35.47 -25.16
CA SER A 234 28.56 36.38 -26.12
C SER A 234 27.05 36.15 -26.12
N TYR A 235 26.28 37.23 -26.32
CA TYR A 235 24.97 37.41 -27.00
C TYR A 235 24.33 36.16 -27.66
N GLU A 236 23.02 35.91 -27.68
CA GLU A 236 21.78 36.72 -27.82
C GLU A 236 20.64 35.90 -27.14
N ASP A 237 19.72 36.43 -26.34
CA ASP A 237 18.58 37.33 -26.58
C ASP A 237 17.35 36.73 -27.29
N LEU A 238 16.18 37.22 -26.84
CA LEU A 238 14.83 37.17 -27.39
C LEU A 238 13.99 35.90 -27.12
N SER A 239 12.72 35.98 -26.72
CA SER A 239 11.85 37.10 -26.32
C SER A 239 10.50 36.53 -25.85
N ILE A 240 10.02 37.10 -24.76
CA ILE A 240 8.65 37.37 -24.30
C ILE A 240 7.51 36.98 -25.28
N ILE A 241 6.44 36.35 -24.77
CA ILE A 241 5.04 36.83 -24.90
C ILE A 241 4.21 36.31 -23.71
N SER A 242 3.57 37.26 -23.04
CA SER A 242 2.53 37.14 -22.01
C SER A 242 1.18 36.90 -22.67
N SER A 243 0.30 36.11 -22.03
CA SER A 243 -1.12 36.45 -22.03
C SER A 243 -1.80 35.93 -20.77
N SER A 244 -2.41 36.88 -20.06
CA SER A 244 -3.38 36.68 -19.00
C SER A 244 -4.73 36.32 -19.60
N ASP A 245 -5.51 35.50 -18.89
CA ASP A 245 -6.97 35.66 -18.87
C ASP A 245 -7.54 35.20 -17.53
N LYS A 246 -8.25 36.13 -16.89
CA LYS A 246 -9.04 35.93 -15.67
C LYS A 246 -10.46 35.59 -16.09
N VAL A 247 -11.05 34.50 -15.60
CA VAL A 247 -12.51 34.37 -15.48
C VAL A 247 -12.87 33.72 -14.14
N SER A 248 -13.99 34.20 -13.63
CA SER A 248 -14.44 34.38 -12.25
C SER A 248 -14.96 33.15 -11.49
N HIS A 249 -14.90 33.30 -10.16
CA HIS A 249 -15.64 32.60 -9.11
C HIS A 249 -17.08 32.17 -9.44
N ILE A 250 -17.42 30.91 -9.14
CA ILE A 250 -18.71 30.53 -8.54
C ILE A 250 -18.44 29.51 -7.42
N ARG A 251 -18.70 29.93 -6.17
CA ARG A 251 -18.83 29.04 -5.00
C ARG A 251 -20.31 28.73 -4.79
N ARG A 252 -20.66 27.48 -4.43
CA ARG A 252 -21.47 27.08 -3.25
C ARG A 252 -21.70 25.55 -3.18
N PRO A 253 -22.09 24.97 -2.02
CA PRO A 253 -21.50 23.72 -1.52
C PRO A 253 -22.51 22.62 -1.08
N ILE A 254 -21.97 21.45 -0.71
CA ILE A 254 -22.46 20.38 0.22
C ILE A 254 -23.76 19.61 -0.17
N ILE A 255 -23.70 18.27 -0.19
CA ILE A 255 -24.43 17.31 0.71
C ILE A 255 -24.25 15.85 0.22
N ALA A 256 -24.20 14.98 1.22
CA ALA A 256 -23.88 13.56 1.27
C ALA A 256 -24.65 12.59 0.35
N MET A 257 -24.03 11.42 0.12
CA MET A 257 -24.79 10.16 0.07
C MET A 257 -23.92 8.96 0.48
N LEU A 258 -24.01 8.62 1.77
CA LEU A 258 -23.66 7.32 2.34
C LEU A 258 -24.96 6.53 2.49
N ALA A 259 -25.26 5.62 1.56
CA ALA A 259 -26.25 4.56 1.74
C ALA A 259 -26.13 3.53 0.60
N CYS A 260 -25.41 2.42 0.86
CA CYS A 260 -25.66 1.12 0.22
C CYS A 260 -24.85 0.04 0.94
N LEU A 261 -25.18 -0.17 2.22
CA LEU A 261 -25.03 -1.46 2.87
C LEU A 261 -26.41 -1.76 3.46
N PHE A 262 -26.91 -2.97 3.21
CA PHE A 262 -28.22 -3.52 3.57
C PHE A 262 -29.38 -3.20 2.62
N THR A 263 -29.58 -4.08 1.64
CA THR A 263 -30.83 -4.83 1.36
C THR A 263 -30.55 -5.74 0.15
N SER A 264 -30.43 -7.05 0.33
CA SER A 264 -31.57 -7.91 0.05
C SER A 264 -31.45 -9.21 0.83
N PHE A 265 -32.13 -9.28 1.97
CA PHE A 265 -32.79 -10.50 2.40
C PHE A 265 -34.20 -10.45 1.80
N ARG A 266 -34.50 -11.34 0.86
CA ARG A 266 -35.88 -11.59 0.43
C ARG A 266 -36.17 -13.07 0.68
N VAL A 267 -36.79 -13.32 1.83
CA VAL A 267 -37.53 -14.54 2.11
C VAL A 267 -38.79 -14.48 1.25
N SER A 268 -39.01 -15.50 0.43
CA SER A 268 -40.33 -15.83 -0.09
C SER A 268 -40.44 -17.34 -0.03
N GLY A 269 -41.28 -17.82 0.89
CA GLY A 269 -41.71 -19.21 0.92
C GLY A 269 -43.05 -19.32 0.23
N THR A 270 -43.20 -20.33 -0.63
CA THR A 270 -44.45 -21.05 -0.89
C THR A 270 -44.12 -22.44 -1.46
N GLY A 271 -44.50 -23.47 -0.71
CA GLY A 271 -45.15 -24.72 -1.13
C GLY A 271 -44.78 -25.44 -2.43
N SER A 272 -44.35 -26.70 -2.24
CA SER A 272 -44.75 -27.93 -2.95
C SER A 272 -44.48 -28.09 -4.44
N HIS A 273 -43.57 -29.01 -4.80
CA HIS A 273 -43.97 -30.34 -5.28
C HIS A 273 -42.76 -31.28 -5.33
N LEU A 274 -42.95 -32.49 -4.79
CA LEU A 274 -42.03 -33.63 -4.88
C LEU A 274 -42.04 -34.17 -6.30
N VAL A 275 -40.89 -34.24 -6.96
CA VAL A 275 -40.59 -35.23 -8.01
C VAL A 275 -39.15 -35.70 -7.82
N ARG A 276 -39.01 -36.95 -7.39
CA ARG A 276 -37.78 -37.75 -7.47
C ARG A 276 -37.61 -38.19 -8.93
N ASP A 277 -36.38 -38.19 -9.42
CA ASP A 277 -35.95 -39.07 -10.51
C ASP A 277 -34.42 -39.26 -10.50
N PRO A 278 -33.90 -40.37 -11.07
CA PRO A 278 -32.91 -41.23 -10.39
C PRO A 278 -31.46 -41.06 -10.88
N LEU A 279 -30.54 -41.53 -10.03
CA LEU A 279 -29.13 -41.77 -10.32
C LEU A 279 -28.96 -42.84 -11.42
N PRO A 280 -27.99 -42.69 -12.35
CA PRO A 280 -27.54 -43.80 -13.17
C PRO A 280 -26.45 -44.61 -12.45
N GLU A 281 -26.69 -45.92 -12.40
CA GLU A 281 -25.79 -46.97 -11.92
C GLU A 281 -24.52 -47.07 -12.76
N VAL A 282 -23.40 -47.36 -12.10
CA VAL A 282 -22.12 -47.77 -12.71
C VAL A 282 -22.00 -49.29 -12.50
N PRO A 283 -21.73 -50.10 -13.54
CA PRO A 283 -21.55 -51.54 -13.37
C PRO A 283 -20.13 -51.86 -12.90
N ALA A 284 -20.06 -52.81 -11.97
CA ALA A 284 -18.83 -53.38 -11.45
C ALA A 284 -18.18 -54.36 -12.46
N CYS A 285 -16.86 -54.26 -12.58
CA CYS A 285 -15.90 -55.35 -12.74
C CYS A 285 -14.59 -54.90 -12.07
#